data_AF-A0A2L2XF19-F1
#
_entry.id   AF-A0A2L2XF19-F1
#
_cell.length_a   1.000
_cell.length_b   1.000
_cell.length_c   1.000
_cell.angle_alpha   90.00
_cell.angle_beta   90.00
_cell.angle_gamma   90.00
#
_symmetry.space_group_name_H-M   'P 1'
#
loop_
_entity.id
_entity.type
_entity.pdbx_description
1 polymer ?
#
loop_
_entity_poly.entity_id
_entity_poly.type
_entity_poly.pdbx_seq_one_letter_code
_entity_poly.pdbx_strand_id
1 'polypeptide(L)' 'MITAEVSLYPQKTTNASQIINDSLEALAGHSLNANTGPISTRLQGTEEEVWAGLKTLFNQAGSRSEVNMVVTISNSAG' A
#
# COMPACT_ATOMS: atom_id res chain seq x y z
N MET A 1 2.57 9.55 14.92
CA MET A 1 2.73 9.34 13.46
C MET A 1 3.56 8.09 13.27
N ILE A 2 3.18 7.26 12.31
CA ILE A 2 3.90 6.05 11.95
C ILE A 2 4.27 6.08 10.47
N THR A 3 5.23 5.25 10.11
CA THR A 3 5.65 5.03 8.72
C THR A 3 5.46 3.56 8.38
N ALA A 4 5.00 3.26 7.17
CA ALA A 4 4.93 1.91 6.64
C ALA A 4 5.60 1.84 5.27
N GLU A 5 6.46 0.85 5.06
CA GLU A 5 6.90 0.46 3.73
C GLU A 5 6.13 -0.77 3.29
N VAL A 6 5.46 -0.69 2.15
CA VAL A 6 4.56 -1.73 1.65
C VAL A 6 4.90 -2.12 0.21
N SER A 7 4.91 -3.42 -0.04
CA SER A 7 4.99 -4.01 -1.38
C SER A 7 3.81 -4.96 -1.60
N LEU A 8 3.15 -4.83 -2.75
CA LEU A 8 2.05 -5.69 -3.20
C LEU A 8 2.54 -6.64 -4.28
N TYR A 9 2.19 -7.91 -4.15
CA TYR A 9 2.51 -8.96 -5.12
C TYR A 9 1.23 -9.68 -5.55
N PRO A 10 0.52 -9.16 -6.56
CA PRO A 10 -0.57 -9.87 -7.22
C PRO A 10 -0.09 -11.23 -7.77
N GLN A 11 -0.84 -12.29 -7.51
CA GLN A 11 -0.48 -13.66 -7.88
C GLN A 11 -1.30 -14.16 -9.07
N LYS A 12 -0.72 -15.10 -9.83
CA LYS A 12 -1.39 -15.83 -10.94
C LYS A 12 -2.06 -14.90 -11.97
N THR A 13 -1.48 -13.73 -12.20
CA THR A 13 -2.05 -12.69 -13.08
C THR A 13 -1.00 -12.12 -14.03
N THR A 14 -1.41 -11.78 -15.24
CA THR A 14 -0.59 -11.04 -16.22
C THR A 14 -0.67 -9.53 -16.04
N ASN A 15 -1.60 -9.05 -15.21
CA ASN A 15 -1.92 -7.63 -15.07
C ASN A 15 -1.41 -7.06 -13.73
N ALA A 16 -0.35 -7.62 -13.18
CA ALA A 16 0.15 -7.27 -11.84
C ALA A 16 0.45 -5.76 -11.70
N SER A 17 1.12 -5.16 -12.69
CA SER A 17 1.42 -3.72 -12.67
C SER A 17 0.17 -2.85 -12.63
N GLN A 18 -0.88 -3.23 -13.39
CA GLN A 18 -2.14 -2.50 -13.38
C GLN A 18 -2.83 -2.61 -12.01
N ILE A 19 -2.88 -3.81 -11.43
CA ILE A 19 -3.47 -4.03 -10.10
C ILE A 19 -2.75 -3.20 -9.03
N ILE A 20 -1.41 -3.14 -9.09
CA ILE A 20 -0.60 -2.32 -8.18
C ILE A 20 -0.94 -0.84 -8.37
N ASN A 21 -0.93 -0.33 -9.61
CA ASN A 21 -1.21 1.08 -9.89
C ASN A 21 -2.61 1.49 -9.45
N ASP A 22 -3.64 0.69 -9.77
CA ASP A 22 -5.02 0.93 -9.35
C ASP A 22 -5.17 0.94 -7.81
N SER A 23 -4.36 0.13 -7.12
CA SER A 23 -4.31 0.10 -5.65
C SER A 23 -3.66 1.36 -5.09
N LEU A 24 -2.56 1.83 -5.70
CA LEU A 24 -1.90 3.07 -5.31
C LEU A 24 -2.78 4.30 -5.58
N GLU A 25 -3.50 4.33 -6.70
CA GLU A 25 -4.45 5.40 -7.02
C GLU A 25 -5.58 5.50 -5.97
N ALA A 26 -6.00 4.37 -5.39
CA ALA A 26 -6.99 4.36 -4.32
C ALA A 26 -6.52 5.05 -3.02
N LEU A 27 -5.20 5.29 -2.85
CA LEU A 27 -4.67 6.06 -1.73
C LEU A 27 -4.93 7.57 -1.86
N ALA A 28 -5.24 8.09 -3.05
CA ALA A 28 -5.46 9.52 -3.27
C ALA A 28 -6.65 10.09 -2.46
N GLY A 29 -7.55 9.23 -1.97
CA GLY A 29 -8.65 9.61 -1.07
C GLY A 29 -8.27 9.72 0.41
N HIS A 30 -7.03 9.41 0.79
CA HIS A 30 -6.57 9.44 2.17
C HIS A 30 -5.71 10.66 2.47
N SER A 31 -5.80 11.17 3.69
CA SER A 31 -4.94 12.24 4.21
C SER A 31 -3.56 11.74 4.63
N LEU A 32 -2.90 10.90 3.80
CA LEU A 32 -1.58 10.34 4.11
C LEU A 32 -0.56 10.69 3.04
N ASN A 33 0.70 10.78 3.43
CA ASN A 33 1.80 10.96 2.50
C ASN A 33 2.21 9.59 1.94
N ALA A 34 1.98 9.39 0.64
CA ALA A 34 2.42 8.20 -0.08
C ALA A 34 3.54 8.56 -1.06
N ASN A 35 4.68 7.86 -0.96
CA ASN A 35 5.81 8.00 -1.86
C ASN A 35 6.18 6.63 -2.44
N THR A 36 5.94 6.44 -3.73
CA THR A 36 6.25 5.19 -4.43
C THR A 36 7.69 5.20 -4.92
N GLY A 37 8.49 4.28 -4.37
CA GLY A 37 9.84 4.00 -4.82
C GLY A 37 9.91 2.83 -5.81
N PRO A 38 11.11 2.38 -6.18
CA PRO A 38 11.30 1.33 -7.18
C PRO A 38 10.83 -0.07 -6.74
N ILE A 39 10.75 -0.33 -5.42
CA ILE A 39 10.49 -1.65 -4.83
C ILE A 39 9.25 -1.63 -3.92
N SER A 40 9.07 -0.55 -3.17
CA SER A 40 8.01 -0.40 -2.18
C SER A 40 7.42 1.00 -2.25
N THR A 41 6.23 1.16 -1.68
CA THR A 41 5.63 2.46 -1.40
C THR A 41 5.78 2.75 0.08
N ARG A 42 6.27 3.95 0.41
CA ARG A 42 6.33 4.46 1.77
C ARG A 42 5.07 5.27 2.06
N LEU A 43 4.37 4.92 3.14
CA LEU A 43 3.22 5.61 3.68
C LEU A 43 3.62 6.28 5.00
N GLN A 44 3.21 7.53 5.21
CA GLN A 44 3.46 8.26 6.45
C GLN A 44 2.24 9.08 6.85
N GLY A 45 1.86 9.02 8.12
CA GLY A 45 0.69 9.73 8.65
C GLY A 45 0.42 9.38 10.12
N THR A 46 -0.79 9.66 10.58
CA THR A 46 -1.32 9.11 11.84
C THR A 46 -1.44 7.58 11.76
N GLU A 47 -1.61 6.92 12.91
CA GLU A 47 -1.82 5.46 12.92
C GLU A 47 -3.05 5.09 12.11
N GLU A 48 -4.16 5.78 12.36
CA GLU A 48 -5.44 5.55 11.69
C GLU A 48 -5.33 5.70 10.16
N GLU A 49 -4.67 6.75 9.69
CA GLU A 49 -4.46 6.99 8.26
C GLU A 49 -3.62 5.90 7.59
N VAL A 50 -2.50 5.51 8.21
CA VAL A 50 -1.61 4.48 7.65
C VAL A 50 -2.30 3.12 7.63
N TRP A 51 -2.99 2.73 8.71
CA TRP A 51 -3.75 1.47 8.73
C TRP A 51 -4.90 1.47 7.72
N ALA A 52 -5.62 2.59 7.56
CA ALA A 52 -6.66 2.73 6.55
C ALA A 52 -6.10 2.63 5.13
N GLY A 53 -4.94 3.23 4.86
CA GLY A 53 -4.22 3.11 3.60
C GLY A 53 -3.80 1.67 3.29
N LEU A 54 -3.16 0.98 4.23
CA LEU A 54 -2.76 -0.43 4.09
C LEU A 54 -3.96 -1.35 3.82
N LYS A 55 -5.07 -1.14 4.54
CA LYS A 55 -6.31 -1.89 4.31
C LYS A 55 -6.88 -1.63 2.92
N THR A 56 -6.83 -0.38 2.44
CA THR A 56 -7.29 0.00 1.10
C THR A 56 -6.46 -0.71 0.03
N LEU A 57 -5.13 -0.68 0.15
CA LEU A 57 -4.21 -1.37 -0.75
C LEU A 57 -4.50 -2.88 -0.84
N PHE A 58 -4.61 -3.53 0.32
CA PHE A 58 -4.84 -4.97 0.37
C PHE A 58 -6.19 -5.35 -0.24
N ASN A 59 -7.25 -4.62 0.10
CA ASN A 59 -8.60 -4.90 -0.42
C ASN A 59 -8.71 -4.65 -1.92
N GLN A 60 -8.13 -3.53 -2.41
CA GLN A 60 -8.21 -3.17 -3.81
C GLN A 60 -7.48 -4.20 -4.68
N ALA A 61 -6.26 -4.59 -4.30
CA ALA A 61 -5.53 -5.64 -4.99
C ALA A 61 -6.23 -7.01 -4.87
N GLY A 62 -6.70 -7.36 -3.67
CA GLY A 62 -7.41 -8.60 -3.37
C GLY A 62 -8.73 -8.78 -4.12
N SER A 63 -9.37 -7.68 -4.50
CA SER A 63 -10.60 -7.73 -5.33
C SER A 63 -10.33 -8.15 -6.79
N ARG A 64 -9.08 -8.04 -7.25
CA ARG A 64 -8.68 -8.32 -8.64
C ARG A 64 -7.84 -9.59 -8.79
N SER A 65 -7.11 -10.00 -7.75
CA SER A 65 -6.36 -11.27 -7.72
C SER A 65 -6.07 -11.72 -6.29
N GLU A 66 -5.65 -12.98 -6.12
CA GLU A 66 -4.88 -13.35 -4.92
C GLU A 66 -3.68 -12.40 -4.77
N VAL A 67 -3.40 -11.95 -3.55
CA VAL A 67 -2.35 -10.95 -3.30
C VAL A 67 -1.58 -11.26 -2.03
N ASN A 68 -0.25 -11.18 -2.14
CA ASN A 68 0.62 -11.08 -0.96
C ASN A 68 0.94 -9.61 -0.73
N MET A 69 0.80 -9.15 0.51
CA MET A 69 1.23 -7.82 0.91
C MET A 69 2.29 -7.97 2.00
N VAL A 70 3.48 -7.42 1.73
CA VAL A 70 4.57 -7.37 2.70
C VAL A 70 4.64 -5.95 3.22
N VAL A 71 4.59 -5.79 4.55
CA VAL A 71 4.62 -4.48 5.19
C VAL A 71 5.65 -4.49 6.30
N THR A 72 6.48 -3.45 6.36
CA THR A 72 7.28 -3.09 7.52
C THR A 72 6.74 -1.80 8.11
N ILE A 73 6.41 -1.80 9.40
CA ILE A 73 5.79 -0.67 10.08
C ILE A 73 6.74 -0.19 11.17
N SER A 74 6.92 1.12 11.25
CA SER A 74 7.73 1.78 12.27
C SER A 74 6.92 2.86 12.98
N ASN A 75 6.95 2.82 14.31
CA ASN A 75 6.51 3.91 15.18
C ASN A 75 7.68 4.77 15.68
N SER A 76 8.91 4.46 15.27
CA SER A 76 10.04 5.35 15.50
C SER A 76 10.04 6.41 14.42
N ALA A 77 10.19 7.67 14.84
CA ALA A 77 10.34 8.80 13.93
C ALA A 77 11.63 8.58 13.11
N GLY A 78 11.45 8.26 11.83
CA GLY A 78 12.50 8.24 10.82
C GLY A 78 12.13 9.20 9.71
#